data_AF-A0AA88WFK4-F1
#
_entry.id   AF-A0AA88WFK4-F1
#
_cell.length_a   1.000
_cell.length_b   1.000
_cell.length_c   1.000
_cell.angle_alpha   90.00
_cell.angle_beta   90.00
_cell.angle_gamma   90.00
#
_symmetry.space_group_name_H-M   'P 1'
#
loop_
_entity.id
_entity.type
_entity.pdbx_description
1 polymer ?
#
loop_
_entity_poly.entity_id
_entity_poly.type
_entity_poly.pdbx_seq_one_letter_code
_entity_poly.pdbx_strand_id
1 'polypeptide(L)'
;MAQGSLDSNGDITYPTSIDGESSAANVNAGLDRLRINAADENDDDGAVQITCFSDLSDDLTLHFQIIRLHKQIYAWIGCNSAKFGHLYAAAPTRPNNMVSVTSLLGGASDNTGSGIARRIVLKTGLNVVLACNIPKDSPMLEAAAEKKLVRKLIDLGYTKSKI
;
A
#
# COMPACT_ATOMS: atom_id res chain seq x y z
N MET A 1 -14.35 53.12 -9.91
CA MET A 1 -14.71 53.88 -8.70
C MET A 1 -15.26 52.88 -7.68
N ALA A 2 -14.48 52.51 -6.67
CA ALA A 2 -14.94 51.73 -5.52
C ALA A 2 -14.62 52.55 -4.27
N GLN A 3 -15.62 52.79 -3.43
CA GLN A 3 -15.49 53.58 -2.19
C GLN A 3 -14.93 52.68 -1.08
N GLY A 4 -13.74 53.01 -0.56
CA GLY A 4 -13.19 52.40 0.65
C GLY A 4 -13.66 53.16 1.89
N SER A 5 -14.06 52.45 2.94
CA SER A 5 -14.41 53.03 4.25
C SER A 5 -13.20 52.96 5.18
N LEU A 6 -12.90 54.06 5.87
CA LEU A 6 -11.85 54.16 6.89
C LEU A 6 -12.36 53.61 8.22
N ASP A 7 -11.52 52.88 8.95
CA ASP A 7 -11.79 52.49 10.34
C ASP A 7 -11.40 53.62 11.32
N SER A 8 -11.75 53.48 12.60
CA SER A 8 -11.50 54.49 13.63
C SER A 8 -10.02 54.71 13.98
N ASN A 9 -9.11 53.93 13.38
CA ASN A 9 -7.67 54.08 13.53
C ASN A 9 -7.01 54.67 12.26
N GLY A 10 -7.79 54.99 11.23
CA GLY A 10 -7.33 55.65 10.01
C GLY A 10 -6.67 54.73 8.99
N ASP A 11 -6.90 53.42 9.07
CA ASP A 11 -6.33 52.46 8.12
C ASP A 11 -7.35 52.09 7.03
N ILE A 12 -6.84 51.85 5.81
CA ILE A 12 -7.68 51.55 4.64
C ILE A 12 -7.91 50.05 4.55
N THR A 13 -9.10 49.59 4.94
CA THR A 13 -9.47 48.17 4.84
C THR A 13 -10.12 47.85 3.49
N TYR A 14 -9.59 46.88 2.75
CA TYR A 14 -10.22 46.32 1.55
C TYR A 14 -11.03 45.07 1.92
N PRO A 15 -12.21 44.83 1.30
CA PRO A 15 -12.96 43.61 1.53
C PRO A 15 -12.23 42.40 0.92
N THR A 16 -11.65 41.55 1.78
CA THR A 16 -11.07 40.26 1.39
C THR A 16 -12.20 39.25 1.16
N SER A 17 -12.74 39.20 -0.06
CA SER A 17 -13.59 38.10 -0.50
C SER A 17 -12.74 36.99 -1.12
N ILE A 18 -12.38 35.98 -0.33
CA ILE A 18 -11.96 34.67 -0.86
C ILE A 18 -12.51 33.57 0.04
N ASP A 19 -13.83 33.36 -0.02
CA ASP A 19 -14.44 32.10 0.39
C ASP A 19 -14.14 31.06 -0.69
N GLY A 20 -12.94 30.49 -0.61
CA GLY A 20 -12.48 29.36 -1.39
C GLY A 20 -12.23 28.19 -0.46
N GLU A 21 -13.29 27.70 0.19
CA GLU A 21 -13.24 26.47 0.99
C GLU A 21 -13.09 25.28 0.03
N SER A 22 -11.86 25.06 -0.44
CA SER A 22 -11.47 23.90 -1.21
C SER A 22 -11.47 22.70 -0.28
N SER A 23 -12.64 22.06 -0.20
CA SER A 23 -12.89 20.69 0.21
C SER A 23 -11.64 19.79 0.06
N ALA A 24 -10.92 19.60 1.15
CA ALA A 24 -9.96 18.50 1.31
C ALA A 24 -10.69 17.20 1.70
N ALA A 25 -11.97 17.07 1.37
CA ALA A 25 -12.66 15.80 1.43
C ALA A 25 -12.31 14.97 0.18
N ASN A 26 -11.87 13.74 0.42
CA ASN A 26 -11.94 12.60 -0.49
C ASN A 26 -10.85 12.38 -1.56
N VAL A 27 -9.58 12.38 -1.16
CA VAL A 27 -8.59 11.49 -1.85
C VAL A 27 -8.71 10.02 -1.43
N ASN A 28 -9.43 9.72 -0.33
CA ASN A 28 -9.63 8.35 0.17
C ASN A 28 -10.88 7.64 -0.37
N ALA A 29 -11.77 8.34 -1.10
CA ALA A 29 -13.01 7.73 -1.61
C ALA A 29 -12.82 6.82 -2.83
N GLY A 30 -11.62 6.77 -3.40
CA GLY A 30 -11.32 6.00 -4.61
C GLY A 30 -11.13 4.51 -4.40
N LEU A 31 -10.89 4.05 -3.16
CA LEU A 31 -10.62 2.63 -2.89
C LEU A 31 -11.87 1.83 -2.49
N ASP A 32 -12.88 2.49 -1.93
CA ASP A 32 -14.08 1.80 -1.40
C ASP A 32 -15.04 1.28 -2.48
N ARG A 33 -14.79 1.58 -3.77
CA ARG A 33 -15.75 1.32 -4.86
C ARG A 33 -15.42 0.16 -5.79
N LEU A 34 -14.38 -0.63 -5.54
CA LEU A 34 -14.11 -1.87 -6.30
C LEU A 34 -14.71 -3.10 -5.60
N ARG A 35 -15.97 -3.03 -5.17
CA ARG A 35 -16.75 -4.23 -4.82
C ARG A 35 -17.39 -4.75 -6.11
N ILE A 36 -16.82 -5.81 -6.68
CA ILE A 36 -17.42 -6.53 -7.81
C ILE A 36 -18.59 -7.34 -7.24
N ASN A 37 -19.83 -6.97 -7.61
CA ASN A 37 -21.05 -7.62 -7.12
C ASN A 37 -21.18 -9.03 -7.69
N ALA A 38 -21.23 -10.02 -6.80
CA ALA A 38 -21.82 -11.34 -7.07
C ALA A 38 -22.79 -11.62 -5.90
N ALA A 39 -24.08 -11.77 -6.21
CA ALA A 39 -25.11 -12.28 -5.30
C ALA A 39 -24.95 -13.82 -5.19
N ASP A 40 -25.32 -14.56 -4.14
CA ASP A 40 -26.15 -14.32 -2.96
C ASP A 40 -25.83 -15.46 -1.92
N GLU A 41 -26.20 -15.23 -0.65
CA GLU A 41 -26.45 -16.18 0.45
C GLU A 41 -25.29 -16.96 1.16
N ASN A 42 -24.97 -16.48 2.38
CA ASN A 42 -24.33 -17.18 3.51
C ASN A 42 -22.85 -17.59 3.46
N ASP A 43 -21.96 -16.78 2.90
CA ASP A 43 -20.52 -16.99 3.08
C ASP A 43 -19.75 -15.66 3.12
N ASP A 44 -18.80 -15.52 4.03
CA ASP A 44 -17.73 -14.48 4.02
C ASP A 44 -16.74 -14.73 2.84
N ASP A 45 -17.18 -15.40 1.77
CA ASP A 45 -16.39 -16.04 0.72
C ASP A 45 -16.80 -15.55 -0.68
N GLY A 46 -16.51 -14.28 -1.00
CA GLY A 46 -16.68 -13.83 -2.39
C GLY A 46 -16.15 -12.44 -2.72
N ALA A 47 -16.19 -11.51 -1.77
CA ALA A 47 -15.68 -10.17 -2.01
C ALA A 47 -14.15 -10.13 -1.83
N VAL A 48 -13.42 -9.86 -2.93
CA VAL A 48 -11.98 -9.59 -2.89
C VAL A 48 -11.70 -8.45 -1.91
N GLN A 49 -10.95 -8.73 -0.85
CA GLN A 49 -10.60 -7.71 0.16
C GLN A 49 -9.37 -6.94 -0.30
N ILE A 50 -9.53 -5.65 -0.52
CA ILE A 50 -8.46 -4.73 -0.93
C ILE A 50 -8.15 -3.80 0.24
N THR A 51 -6.87 -3.64 0.56
CA THR A 51 -6.41 -2.71 1.59
C THR A 51 -5.28 -1.87 1.03
N CYS A 52 -5.43 -0.54 1.02
CA CYS A 52 -4.35 0.38 0.68
C CYS A 52 -4.02 1.28 1.86
N PHE A 53 -2.76 1.64 1.96
CA PHE A 53 -2.26 2.57 2.95
C PHE A 53 -0.93 3.14 2.49
N SER A 54 -0.52 4.22 3.13
CA SER A 54 0.77 4.87 2.88
C SER A 54 1.51 5.08 4.19
N ASP A 55 2.83 5.16 4.10
CA ASP A 55 3.71 5.40 5.23
C ASP A 55 4.89 6.28 4.80
N LEU A 56 5.33 7.17 5.69
CA LEU A 56 6.50 8.01 5.45
C LEU A 56 7.73 7.32 6.06
N SER A 57 8.76 7.09 5.24
CA SER A 57 10.02 6.47 5.67
C SER A 57 11.19 7.18 4.98
N ASP A 58 12.14 7.70 5.76
CA ASP A 58 13.33 8.42 5.25
C ASP A 58 12.99 9.53 4.22
N ASP A 59 11.98 10.36 4.52
CA ASP A 59 11.43 11.41 3.65
C ASP A 59 10.85 10.92 2.30
N LEU A 60 10.71 9.61 2.14
CA LEU A 60 10.07 8.97 1.00
C LEU A 60 8.70 8.44 1.40
N THR A 61 7.72 8.59 0.51
CA THR A 61 6.37 8.06 0.74
C THR A 61 6.27 6.67 0.13
N LEU A 62 6.05 5.67 0.99
CA LEU A 62 5.75 4.30 0.58
C LEU A 62 4.24 4.14 0.44
N HIS A 63 3.81 3.56 -0.67
CA HIS A 63 2.42 3.20 -0.92
C HIS A 63 2.30 1.68 -0.93
N PHE A 64 1.28 1.18 -0.26
CA PHE A 64 1.00 -0.24 -0.15
C PHE A 64 -0.39 -0.54 -0.67
N GLN A 65 -0.51 -1.65 -1.37
CA GLN A 65 -1.80 -2.25 -1.73
C GLN A 65 -1.73 -3.75 -1.46
N ILE A 66 -2.72 -4.27 -0.75
CA ILE A 66 -2.86 -5.69 -0.41
C ILE A 66 -4.20 -6.15 -0.98
N ILE A 67 -4.17 -7.26 -1.71
CA ILE A 67 -5.36 -7.93 -2.22
C ILE A 67 -5.36 -9.34 -1.65
N ARG A 68 -6.36 -9.65 -0.83
CA ARG A 68 -6.57 -10.98 -0.27
C ARG A 68 -7.29 -11.84 -1.30
N LEU A 69 -6.69 -12.98 -1.62
CA LEU A 69 -7.33 -14.06 -2.37
C LEU A 69 -7.42 -15.30 -1.49
N HIS A 70 -8.20 -16.30 -1.90
CA HIS A 70 -8.56 -17.45 -1.07
C HIS A 70 -7.35 -18.21 -0.47
N LYS A 71 -6.26 -18.41 -1.23
CA LYS A 71 -5.03 -19.11 -0.77
C LYS A 71 -3.73 -18.35 -1.06
N GLN A 72 -3.84 -17.11 -1.51
CA GLN A 72 -2.69 -16.28 -1.85
C GLN A 72 -2.95 -14.83 -1.49
N ILE A 73 -1.89 -14.07 -1.36
CA ILE A 73 -1.96 -12.62 -1.19
C ILE A 73 -1.20 -11.99 -2.34
N TYR A 74 -1.80 -10.97 -2.93
CA TYR A 74 -1.07 -10.03 -3.76
C TYR A 74 -0.74 -8.80 -2.92
N ALA A 75 0.52 -8.39 -2.95
CA ALA A 75 1.00 -7.18 -2.29
C ALA A 75 1.76 -6.32 -3.32
N TRP A 76 1.52 -5.02 -3.30
CA TRP A 76 2.25 -4.04 -4.09
C TRP A 76 2.86 -3.00 -3.16
N ILE A 77 4.12 -2.66 -3.42
CA ILE A 77 4.87 -1.61 -2.74
C ILE A 77 5.41 -0.63 -3.78
N GLY A 78 4.92 0.61 -3.74
CA GLY A 78 5.44 1.73 -4.51
C GLY A 78 6.20 2.72 -3.62
N CYS A 79 7.14 3.45 -4.22
CA CYS A 79 7.90 4.50 -3.55
C CYS A 79 7.80 5.79 -4.39
N ASN A 80 7.30 6.89 -3.78
CA ASN A 80 7.08 8.24 -4.33
C ASN A 80 6.19 8.38 -5.58
N SER A 81 6.11 7.34 -6.40
CA SER A 81 5.33 7.26 -7.62
C SER A 81 4.71 5.88 -7.70
N ALA A 82 3.47 5.81 -8.20
CA ALA A 82 2.75 4.56 -8.42
C ALA A 82 3.28 3.80 -9.64
N LYS A 83 4.58 3.51 -9.66
CA LYS A 83 5.23 2.71 -10.70
C LYS A 83 5.08 1.24 -10.37
N PHE A 84 4.72 0.47 -11.39
CA PHE A 84 4.76 -0.97 -11.32
C PHE A 84 6.23 -1.42 -11.39
N GLY A 85 6.69 -2.09 -10.35
CA GLY A 85 8.07 -2.55 -10.22
C GLY A 85 8.26 -4.00 -10.65
N HIS A 86 9.26 -4.64 -10.08
CA HIS A 86 9.50 -6.06 -10.28
C HIS A 86 8.45 -6.91 -9.55
N LEU A 87 7.97 -7.95 -10.21
CA LEU A 87 6.97 -8.87 -9.69
C LEU A 87 7.61 -10.20 -9.33
N TYR A 88 7.38 -10.65 -8.11
CA TYR A 88 7.89 -11.91 -7.57
C TYR A 88 6.74 -12.78 -7.09
N ALA A 89 6.83 -14.07 -7.30
CA ALA A 89 5.96 -15.05 -6.66
C ALA A 89 6.78 -15.91 -5.71
N ALA A 90 6.28 -16.07 -4.49
CA ALA A 90 6.89 -16.85 -3.44
C ALA A 90 5.87 -17.80 -2.80
N ALA A 91 6.28 -19.04 -2.57
CA ALA A 91 5.42 -20.06 -1.96
C ALA A 91 6.23 -21.00 -1.05
N PRO A 92 5.64 -21.48 0.06
CA PRO A 92 6.26 -22.49 0.90
C PRO A 92 6.24 -23.85 0.17
N THR A 93 7.34 -24.57 0.23
CA THR A 93 7.51 -25.90 -0.36
C THR A 93 7.64 -26.96 0.74
N ARG A 94 6.88 -28.05 0.58
CA ARG A 94 6.97 -29.26 1.43
C ARG A 94 7.98 -30.23 0.81
N PRO A 95 8.65 -31.10 1.60
CA PRO A 95 8.52 -31.29 3.05
C PRO A 95 9.41 -30.35 3.91
N ASN A 96 10.40 -29.66 3.34
CA ASN A 96 11.48 -29.03 4.12
C ASN A 96 11.24 -27.57 4.57
N ASN A 97 9.99 -27.10 4.65
CA ASN A 97 9.62 -25.70 4.97
C ASN A 97 10.46 -24.63 4.24
N MET A 98 10.93 -24.98 3.03
CA MET A 98 11.70 -24.07 2.20
C MET A 98 10.71 -23.12 1.52
N VAL A 99 11.21 -22.01 1.00
CA VAL A 99 10.40 -21.08 0.21
C VAL A 99 11.01 -20.99 -1.17
N SER A 100 10.22 -21.34 -2.18
CA SER A 100 10.56 -21.10 -3.57
C SER A 100 10.15 -19.69 -3.94
N VAL A 101 11.02 -18.97 -4.64
CA VAL A 101 10.75 -17.62 -5.15
C VAL A 101 11.13 -17.56 -6.61
N THR A 102 10.28 -16.96 -7.43
CA THR A 102 10.53 -16.73 -8.84
C THR A 102 10.22 -15.28 -9.20
N SER A 103 11.00 -14.70 -10.11
CA SER A 103 10.71 -13.41 -10.73
C SER A 103 9.75 -13.64 -11.89
N LEU A 104 8.56 -13.04 -11.84
CA LEU A 104 7.55 -13.10 -12.90
C LEU A 104 7.75 -11.98 -13.93
N LEU A 105 8.03 -10.78 -13.44
CA LEU A 105 8.29 -9.59 -14.26
C LEU A 105 9.50 -8.89 -13.66
N GLY A 106 10.68 -9.15 -14.22
CA GLY A 106 11.91 -8.51 -13.78
C GLY A 106 13.14 -9.17 -14.39
N GLY A 107 14.02 -8.34 -14.93
CA GLY A 107 15.31 -8.75 -15.50
C GLY A 107 16.29 -9.25 -14.44
N ALA A 108 17.37 -9.86 -14.90
CA ALA A 108 18.18 -10.83 -14.15
C ALA A 108 19.03 -10.33 -12.96
N SER A 109 18.85 -9.14 -12.37
CA SER A 109 19.76 -8.67 -11.30
C SER A 109 19.12 -8.02 -10.07
N ASP A 110 17.78 -7.99 -9.97
CA ASP A 110 17.11 -7.29 -8.87
C ASP A 110 16.57 -8.32 -7.86
N ASN A 111 17.30 -8.53 -6.76
CA ASN A 111 16.98 -9.54 -5.75
C ASN A 111 16.35 -8.98 -4.46
N THR A 112 16.23 -7.66 -4.31
CA THR A 112 15.56 -7.01 -3.16
C THR A 112 14.17 -7.60 -2.93
N GLY A 113 13.33 -7.60 -3.97
CA GLY A 113 11.96 -8.08 -3.87
C GLY A 113 11.85 -9.59 -3.66
N SER A 114 12.81 -10.37 -4.17
CA SER A 114 12.81 -11.83 -3.96
C SER A 114 13.12 -12.17 -2.49
N GLY A 115 14.03 -11.43 -1.86
CA GLY A 115 14.33 -11.55 -0.43
C GLY A 115 13.13 -11.18 0.45
N ILE A 116 12.47 -10.07 0.15
CA ILE A 116 11.26 -9.64 0.88
C ILE A 116 10.14 -10.66 0.71
N ALA A 117 9.82 -11.08 -0.52
CA ALA A 117 8.79 -12.07 -0.78
C ALA A 117 9.07 -13.38 -0.02
N ARG A 118 10.32 -13.85 -0.02
CA ARG A 118 10.74 -15.04 0.74
C ARG A 118 10.44 -14.90 2.23
N ARG A 119 10.83 -13.78 2.84
CA ARG A 119 10.66 -13.54 4.28
C ARG A 119 9.19 -13.38 4.66
N ILE A 120 8.36 -12.76 3.82
CA ILE A 120 6.92 -12.68 4.06
C ILE A 120 6.31 -14.08 4.09
N VAL A 121 6.64 -14.95 3.14
CA VAL A 121 6.14 -16.33 3.13
C VAL A 121 6.58 -17.10 4.38
N LEU A 122 7.86 -16.96 4.79
CA LEU A 122 8.36 -17.59 6.02
C LEU A 122 7.62 -17.12 7.28
N LYS A 123 7.22 -15.86 7.33
CA LYS A 123 6.50 -15.27 8.48
C LYS A 123 5.00 -15.56 8.47
N THR A 124 4.37 -15.60 7.29
CA THR A 124 2.91 -15.71 7.14
C THR A 124 2.43 -17.13 6.86
N GLY A 125 3.25 -17.96 6.22
CA GLY A 125 2.89 -19.30 5.76
C GLY A 125 1.93 -19.31 4.57
N LEU A 126 1.82 -18.19 3.84
CA LEU A 126 0.92 -18.01 2.69
C LEU A 126 1.71 -17.91 1.37
N ASN A 127 1.03 -18.18 0.26
CA ASN A 127 1.56 -17.88 -1.07
C ASN A 127 1.47 -16.38 -1.32
N VAL A 128 2.56 -15.75 -1.75
CA VAL A 128 2.64 -14.30 -1.92
C VAL A 128 3.07 -13.97 -3.35
N VAL A 129 2.34 -13.06 -3.97
CA VAL A 129 2.77 -12.37 -5.18
C VAL A 129 3.09 -10.93 -4.77
N LEU A 130 4.35 -10.52 -4.88
CA LEU A 130 4.84 -9.22 -4.46
C LEU A 130 5.32 -8.41 -5.67
N ALA A 131 4.71 -7.26 -5.90
CA ALA A 131 5.24 -6.23 -6.77
C ALA A 131 5.96 -5.19 -5.91
N CYS A 132 7.23 -4.88 -6.20
CA CYS A 132 7.95 -3.85 -5.45
C CYS A 132 8.79 -2.96 -6.36
N ASN A 133 8.66 -1.65 -6.15
CA ASN A 133 9.48 -0.61 -6.78
C ASN A 133 10.13 0.26 -5.68
N ILE A 134 11.11 -0.31 -4.98
CA ILE A 134 11.85 0.37 -3.91
C ILE A 134 13.25 0.70 -4.45
N PRO A 135 13.75 1.94 -4.27
CA PRO A 135 15.12 2.30 -4.60
C PRO A 135 16.14 1.43 -3.86
N LYS A 136 17.12 0.88 -4.58
CA LYS A 136 18.17 -0.01 -4.02
C LYS A 136 19.21 0.74 -3.18
N ASP A 137 19.24 2.06 -3.28
CA ASP A 137 20.24 2.89 -2.63
C ASP A 137 19.99 3.03 -1.11
N SER A 138 18.86 2.52 -0.61
CA SER A 138 18.52 2.52 0.82
C SER A 138 18.04 1.15 1.32
N PRO A 139 18.96 0.29 1.83
CA PRO A 139 18.61 -0.95 2.50
C PRO A 139 17.70 -0.74 3.73
N MET A 140 17.76 0.44 4.35
CA MET A 140 16.90 0.80 5.48
C MET A 140 15.44 0.94 5.05
N LEU A 141 15.20 1.54 3.88
CA LEU A 141 13.87 1.67 3.31
C LEU A 141 13.25 0.32 2.94
N GLU A 142 14.06 -0.60 2.38
CA GLU A 142 13.61 -1.96 2.09
C GLU A 142 13.14 -2.69 3.36
N ALA A 143 13.92 -2.59 4.44
CA ALA A 143 13.60 -3.19 5.73
C ALA A 143 12.36 -2.54 6.37
N ALA A 144 12.22 -1.22 6.26
CA ALA A 144 11.06 -0.49 6.75
C ALA A 144 9.78 -0.90 6.01
N ALA A 145 9.84 -0.97 4.67
CA ALA A 145 8.73 -1.40 3.83
C ALA A 145 8.28 -2.83 4.15
N GLU A 146 9.23 -3.76 4.29
CA GLU A 146 8.93 -5.14 4.71
C GLU A 146 8.26 -5.16 6.08
N LYS A 147 8.84 -4.47 7.07
CA LYS A 147 8.33 -4.46 8.44
C LYS A 147 6.90 -3.94 8.49
N LYS A 148 6.59 -2.88 7.74
CA LYS A 148 5.25 -2.29 7.65
C LYS A 148 4.26 -3.21 6.97
N LEU A 149 4.63 -3.84 5.86
CA LEU A 149 3.77 -4.80 5.18
C LEU A 149 3.48 -6.01 6.08
N VAL A 150 4.50 -6.62 6.70
CA VAL A 150 4.31 -7.75 7.61
C VAL A 150 3.43 -7.39 8.80
N ARG A 151 3.65 -6.22 9.41
CA ARG A 151 2.81 -5.75 10.51
C ARG A 151 1.35 -5.64 10.08
N LYS A 152 1.10 -5.03 8.91
CA LYS A 152 -0.26 -4.90 8.39
C LYS A 152 -0.90 -6.26 8.10
N LEU A 153 -0.15 -7.21 7.54
CA LEU A 153 -0.65 -8.58 7.31
C LEU A 153 -1.03 -9.29 8.61
N ILE A 154 -0.27 -9.08 9.70
CA ILE A 154 -0.61 -9.59 11.03
C ILE A 154 -1.89 -8.94 11.55
N ASP A 155 -1.98 -7.61 11.48
CA ASP A 155 -3.14 -6.85 11.97
C ASP A 155 -4.43 -7.22 11.21
N LEU A 156 -4.32 -7.60 9.93
CA LEU A 156 -5.43 -8.10 9.10
C LEU A 156 -5.77 -9.57 9.35
N GLY A 157 -5.04 -10.28 10.22
CA GLY A 157 -5.26 -11.70 10.51
C GLY A 157 -4.79 -12.64 9.41
N TYR A 158 -3.92 -12.19 8.49
CA TYR A 158 -3.42 -12.99 7.37
C TYR A 158 -2.20 -13.85 7.71
N THR A 159 -1.81 -13.93 8.97
CA THR A 159 -0.79 -14.88 9.41
C THR A 159 -1.43 -16.17 9.89
N LYS A 160 -0.96 -17.31 9.39
CA LYS A 160 -1.33 -18.59 10.00
C LYS A 160 -0.84 -18.60 11.45
N SER A 161 -1.77 -18.74 12.38
CA SER A 161 -1.44 -19.06 13.76
C SER A 161 -0.67 -20.39 13.76
N LYS A 162 0.55 -20.41 14.28
CA LYS A 162 1.23 -21.68 14.57
C LYS A 162 0.46 -22.31 15.73
N ILE A 163 -0.40 -23.27 15.41
CA ILE A 163 -0.91 -24.26 16.38
C ILE A 163 0.26 -25.16 16.76
#